data_AF-A0A959KXA2-F1
#
_entry.id   AF-A0A959KXA2-F1
#
_cell.length_a   1.000
_cell.length_b   1.000
_cell.length_c   1.000
_cell.angle_alpha   90.00
_cell.angle_beta   90.00
_cell.angle_gamma   90.00
#
_symmetry.space_group_name_H-M   'P 1'
#
loop_
_entity.id
_entity.type
_entity.pdbx_description
1 polymer ?
#
loop_
_entity_poly.entity_id
_entity_poly.type
_entity_poly.pdbx_seq_one_letter_code
_entity_poly.pdbx_strand_id
1 'polypeptide(L)'
;NCPGDLLLSFSPDVNDTQRIYTCDDLGNQTIQLWVTDAAGNQDFCETFVQVQDNMNACNGTPDVITVAGLIETEANDGVEGVMVDVNGGLLTQTTLSDGYYDFDLAQGGDYSVTPMLDEDADNGVTTYDLVLITRHILGVDLLDSPYQIIAADANKSNTVSTLDMVDIRKVILQIV
;
A
#
# COMPACT_ATOMS: atom_id res chain seq x y z
N ASN A 1 18.09 -31.70 55.75
CA ASN A 1 17.68 -30.36 56.22
C ASN A 1 18.90 -29.48 56.31
N CYS A 2 19.26 -28.79 55.23
CA CYS A 2 20.21 -27.68 55.30
C CYS A 2 19.38 -26.42 55.67
N PRO A 3 19.51 -25.86 56.89
CA PRO A 3 18.84 -24.61 57.22
C PRO A 3 19.54 -23.45 56.53
N GLY A 4 18.77 -22.61 55.83
CA GLY A 4 19.27 -21.45 55.10
C GLY A 4 18.53 -21.26 53.77
N ASP A 5 18.52 -20.02 53.28
CA ASP A 5 17.93 -19.70 51.99
C ASP A 5 18.83 -20.22 50.86
N LEU A 6 18.20 -20.75 49.81
CA LEU A 6 18.90 -21.16 48.59
C LEU A 6 18.99 -19.98 47.64
N LEU A 7 20.16 -19.77 47.06
CA LEU A 7 20.36 -18.82 45.98
C LEU A 7 20.29 -19.54 44.65
N LEU A 8 19.55 -18.97 43.70
CA LEU A 8 19.41 -19.48 42.34
C LEU A 8 20.11 -18.53 41.37
N SER A 9 20.93 -19.08 40.50
CA SER A 9 21.65 -18.32 39.47
C SER A 9 21.77 -19.12 38.18
N PHE A 10 22.11 -18.45 37.08
CA PHE A 10 22.31 -19.07 35.77
C PHE A 10 23.78 -19.38 35.47
N SER A 11 24.66 -19.22 36.45
CA SER A 11 26.08 -19.59 36.43
C SER A 11 26.58 -19.78 37.87
N PRO A 12 27.85 -20.19 38.09
CA PRO A 12 28.43 -20.27 39.43
C PRO A 12 28.43 -18.92 40.19
N ASP A 13 28.32 -17.79 39.51
CA ASP A 13 28.15 -16.47 40.16
C ASP A 13 26.72 -16.30 40.66
N VAL A 14 26.55 -16.17 41.98
CA VAL A 14 25.24 -16.00 42.64
C VAL A 14 24.51 -14.72 42.23
N ASN A 15 25.19 -13.75 41.61
CA ASN A 15 24.58 -12.51 41.13
C ASN A 15 24.05 -12.63 39.68
N ASP A 16 24.40 -13.68 38.95
CA ASP A 16 23.88 -13.96 37.60
C ASP A 16 22.46 -14.50 37.67
N THR A 17 21.50 -13.61 37.94
CA THR A 17 20.10 -13.97 38.27
C THR A 17 19.12 -13.68 37.13
N GLN A 18 19.60 -13.21 35.97
CA GLN A 18 18.75 -12.86 34.83
C GLN A 18 19.33 -13.32 33.49
N ARG A 19 18.44 -13.69 32.58
CA ARG A 19 18.73 -13.94 31.17
C ARG A 19 17.76 -13.11 30.33
N ILE A 20 18.25 -12.56 29.22
CA ILE A 20 17.46 -11.79 28.27
C ILE A 20 17.49 -12.57 26.97
N TYR A 21 16.32 -12.79 26.38
CA TYR A 21 16.17 -13.43 25.07
C TYR A 21 15.56 -12.44 24.10
N THR A 22 16.03 -12.47 22.86
CA THR A 22 15.49 -11.68 21.77
C THR A 22 14.92 -12.60 20.69
N CYS A 23 14.49 -11.99 19.59
CA CYS A 23 14.04 -12.71 18.41
C CYS A 23 15.15 -13.46 17.66
N ASP A 24 16.41 -13.22 18.00
CA ASP A 24 17.53 -14.01 17.47
C ASP A 24 17.68 -15.36 18.22
N ASP A 25 17.03 -15.51 19.37
CA ASP A 25 17.15 -16.67 20.27
C ASP A 25 15.99 -17.66 20.13
N LEU A 26 15.29 -17.69 18.99
CA LEU A 26 14.16 -18.60 18.78
C LEU A 26 14.56 -20.07 18.89
N GLY A 27 13.65 -20.88 19.45
CA GLY A 27 13.86 -22.30 19.68
C GLY A 27 14.34 -22.61 21.10
N ASN A 28 14.98 -23.76 21.26
CA ASN A 28 15.41 -24.24 22.57
C ASN A 28 16.76 -23.65 22.95
N GLN A 29 16.77 -22.80 23.98
CA GLN A 29 17.97 -22.23 24.58
C GLN A 29 18.38 -23.05 25.79
N THR A 30 19.49 -23.78 25.69
CA THR A 30 20.03 -24.56 26.81
C THR A 30 20.56 -23.63 27.89
N ILE A 31 20.15 -23.86 29.13
CA ILE A 31 20.62 -23.13 30.31
C ILE A 31 21.08 -24.08 31.41
N GLN A 32 21.96 -23.57 32.26
CA GLN A 32 22.30 -24.19 33.53
C GLN A 32 21.62 -23.41 34.65
N LEU A 33 20.90 -24.12 35.52
CA LEU A 33 20.35 -23.55 36.75
C LEU A 33 21.20 -24.03 37.92
N TRP A 34 21.88 -23.08 38.56
CA TRP A 34 22.75 -23.30 39.70
C TRP A 34 21.98 -23.05 41.00
N VAL A 35 22.24 -23.89 42.00
CA VAL A 35 21.71 -23.76 43.36
C VAL A 35 22.89 -23.64 44.31
N THR A 36 22.92 -22.56 45.09
CA THR A 36 23.94 -22.33 46.13
C THR A 36 23.29 -22.37 47.51
N ASP A 37 23.82 -23.17 48.42
CA ASP A 37 23.37 -23.22 49.81
C ASP A 37 24.04 -22.14 50.70
N ALA A 38 23.54 -21.99 51.93
CA ALA A 38 24.07 -21.01 52.88
C ALA A 38 25.52 -21.31 53.36
N ALA A 39 26.04 -22.52 53.11
CA ALA A 39 27.42 -22.89 53.39
C ALA A 39 28.35 -22.65 52.18
N GLY A 40 27.79 -22.18 51.05
CA GLY A 40 28.51 -21.91 49.81
C GLY A 40 28.73 -23.14 48.93
N ASN A 41 28.09 -24.27 49.22
CA ASN A 41 28.13 -25.42 48.33
C ASN A 41 27.23 -25.15 47.12
N GLN A 42 27.69 -25.58 45.94
CA GLN A 42 27.00 -25.36 44.67
C GLN A 42 26.79 -26.67 43.93
N ASP A 43 25.63 -26.80 43.29
CA ASP A 43 25.33 -27.83 42.30
C ASP A 43 24.46 -27.24 41.19
N PHE A 44 24.39 -27.88 40.03
CA PHE A 44 23.60 -27.38 38.90
C PHE A 44 22.86 -28.47 38.15
N CYS A 45 21.81 -28.08 37.44
CA CYS A 45 21.15 -28.91 36.45
C CYS A 45 21.08 -28.20 35.10
N GLU A 46 21.10 -28.99 34.02
CA GLU A 46 20.89 -28.49 32.65
C GLU A 46 19.42 -28.66 32.26
N THR A 47 18.86 -27.59 31.70
CA THR A 47 17.50 -27.56 31.15
C THR A 47 17.47 -26.63 29.94
N PHE A 48 16.31 -26.43 29.34
CA PHE A 48 16.14 -25.49 28.24
C PHE A 48 14.97 -24.54 28.49
N VAL A 49 15.09 -23.34 27.92
CA VAL A 49 13.99 -22.39 27.74
C VAL A 49 13.58 -22.44 26.28
N GLN A 50 12.31 -22.71 25.99
CA GLN A 50 11.80 -22.65 24.63
C GLN A 50 11.28 -21.24 24.35
N VAL A 51 12.00 -20.49 23.52
CA VAL A 51 11.57 -19.17 23.05
C VAL A 51 10.70 -19.38 21.81
N GLN A 52 9.46 -18.89 21.87
CA GLN A 52 8.47 -19.05 20.82
C GLN A 52 8.11 -17.70 20.19
N ASP A 53 7.93 -17.70 18.88
CA ASP A 53 7.45 -16.54 18.13
C ASP A 53 5.93 -16.60 17.95
N ASN A 54 5.21 -16.27 19.02
CA ASN A 54 3.75 -16.33 18.99
C ASN A 54 3.20 -15.21 18.10
N MET A 55 2.32 -15.57 17.16
CA MET A 55 1.73 -14.64 16.21
C MET A 55 2.76 -13.88 15.35
N ASN A 56 3.95 -14.45 15.12
CA ASN A 56 5.01 -13.86 14.28
C ASN A 56 5.47 -12.47 14.78
N ALA A 57 5.44 -12.27 16.10
CA ALA A 57 5.84 -11.04 16.78
C ALA A 57 7.29 -10.63 16.49
N CYS A 58 8.17 -11.59 16.20
CA CYS A 58 9.59 -11.32 15.94
C CYS A 58 9.90 -10.70 14.60
N ASN A 59 9.03 -10.89 13.61
CA ASN A 59 9.16 -10.27 12.29
C ASN A 59 8.40 -8.93 12.20
N GLY A 60 7.89 -8.41 13.32
CA GLY A 60 6.85 -7.39 13.30
C GLY A 60 5.62 -7.89 12.54
N THR A 61 4.57 -7.08 12.48
CA THR A 61 3.71 -7.14 11.30
C THR A 61 4.63 -7.12 10.07
N PRO A 62 4.34 -7.86 8.96
CA PRO A 62 5.05 -7.60 7.72
C PRO A 62 5.11 -6.07 7.57
N ASP A 63 6.29 -5.52 7.27
CA ASP A 63 6.41 -4.08 7.01
C ASP A 63 5.64 -3.80 5.74
N VAL A 64 4.31 -3.80 5.82
CA VAL A 64 3.39 -3.45 4.75
C VAL A 64 2.99 -2.02 5.00
N ILE A 65 3.17 -1.21 3.99
CA ILE A 65 2.63 0.14 3.92
C ILE A 65 1.36 0.07 3.08
N THR A 66 0.30 0.68 3.56
CA THR A 66 -0.90 0.86 2.75
C THR A 66 -0.67 2.05 1.83
N VAL A 67 -0.66 1.80 0.52
CA VAL A 67 -0.67 2.83 -0.52
C VAL A 67 -2.10 2.97 -0.99
N ALA A 68 -2.71 4.12 -0.75
CA ALA A 68 -4.09 4.40 -1.10
C ALA A 68 -4.22 5.74 -1.82
N GLY A 69 -5.31 5.89 -2.57
CA GLY A 69 -5.62 7.11 -3.30
C GLY A 69 -7.08 7.19 -3.72
N LEU A 70 -7.43 8.33 -4.29
CA LEU A 70 -8.72 8.61 -4.91
C LEU A 70 -8.50 8.91 -6.38
N ILE A 71 -9.39 8.41 -7.24
CA ILE A 71 -9.46 8.74 -8.66
C ILE A 71 -10.76 9.52 -8.86
N GLU A 72 -10.62 10.81 -9.21
CA GLU A 72 -11.73 11.76 -9.24
C GLU A 72 -11.76 12.54 -10.56
N THR A 73 -12.94 13.03 -10.94
CA THR A 73 -13.15 13.98 -12.03
C THR A 73 -12.70 15.39 -11.65
N GLU A 74 -12.73 16.33 -12.60
CA GLU A 74 -12.45 17.75 -12.30
C GLU A 74 -13.41 18.38 -11.27
N ALA A 75 -14.59 17.77 -11.07
CA ALA A 75 -15.56 18.20 -10.07
C ALA A 75 -15.29 17.61 -8.67
N ASN A 76 -14.25 16.79 -8.50
CA ASN A 76 -13.97 15.97 -7.31
C ASN A 76 -15.01 14.85 -7.06
N ASP A 77 -15.68 14.40 -8.13
CA ASP A 77 -16.54 13.22 -8.05
C ASP A 77 -15.71 11.96 -8.32
N GLY A 78 -15.86 10.93 -7.48
CA GLY A 78 -15.16 9.65 -7.63
C GLY A 78 -15.50 8.95 -8.95
N VAL A 79 -14.48 8.36 -9.59
CA VAL A 79 -14.63 7.62 -10.85
C VAL A 79 -14.71 6.13 -10.57
N GLU A 80 -15.87 5.55 -10.85
CA GLU A 80 -16.12 4.11 -10.73
C GLU A 80 -15.50 3.33 -11.90
N GLY A 81 -15.13 2.07 -11.65
CA GLY A 81 -14.77 1.14 -12.72
C GLY A 81 -13.31 1.25 -13.20
N VAL A 82 -12.51 2.12 -12.60
CA VAL A 82 -11.09 2.27 -12.94
C VAL A 82 -10.34 1.06 -12.39
N MET A 83 -9.69 0.30 -13.26
CA MET A 83 -8.78 -0.76 -12.86
C MET A 83 -7.45 -0.14 -12.45
N VAL A 84 -7.07 -0.31 -11.19
CA VAL A 84 -5.76 0.08 -10.67
C VAL A 84 -4.88 -1.15 -10.58
N ASP A 85 -3.80 -1.15 -11.35
CA ASP A 85 -2.84 -2.24 -11.47
C ASP A 85 -1.54 -1.91 -10.75
N VAL A 86 -1.00 -2.86 -9.98
CA VAL A 86 0.33 -2.75 -9.38
C VAL A 86 1.28 -3.73 -10.05
N ASN A 87 2.40 -3.22 -10.56
CA ASN A 87 3.50 -4.01 -11.14
C ASN A 87 3.10 -5.00 -12.26
N GLY A 88 2.13 -4.64 -13.10
CA GLY A 88 1.74 -5.45 -14.26
C GLY A 88 0.92 -6.69 -13.90
N GLY A 89 0.06 -6.58 -12.89
CA GLY A 89 -0.88 -7.61 -12.48
C GLY A 89 -0.54 -8.31 -11.16
N LEU A 90 0.43 -7.82 -10.39
CA LEU A 90 0.74 -8.39 -9.07
C LEU A 90 -0.44 -8.24 -8.12
N LEU A 91 -1.02 -7.05 -8.09
CA LEU A 91 -2.26 -6.72 -7.41
C LEU A 91 -3.11 -5.89 -8.36
N THR A 92 -4.42 -6.11 -8.33
CA THR A 92 -5.39 -5.32 -9.10
C THR A 92 -6.60 -5.03 -8.21
N GLN A 93 -7.15 -3.84 -8.35
CA GLN A 93 -8.40 -3.43 -7.72
C GLN A 93 -9.19 -2.59 -8.72
N THR A 94 -10.51 -2.68 -8.68
CA THR A 94 -11.39 -1.79 -9.45
C THR A 94 -12.04 -0.80 -8.50
N THR A 95 -11.95 0.49 -8.79
CA THR A 95 -12.58 1.53 -7.97
C THR A 95 -14.10 1.38 -7.95
N LEU A 96 -14.70 1.67 -6.79
CA LEU A 96 -16.15 1.80 -6.65
C LEU A 96 -16.58 3.25 -6.94
N SER A 97 -17.84 3.59 -6.64
CA SER A 97 -18.42 4.92 -6.87
C SER A 97 -17.70 6.08 -6.17
N ASP A 98 -16.89 5.80 -5.15
CA ASP A 98 -16.08 6.79 -4.43
C ASP A 98 -14.69 7.01 -5.06
N GLY A 99 -14.32 6.24 -6.09
CA GLY A 99 -13.02 6.34 -6.75
C GLY A 99 -11.85 5.86 -5.88
N TYR A 100 -12.11 5.22 -4.73
CA TYR A 100 -11.07 4.84 -3.78
C TYR A 100 -10.35 3.56 -4.20
N TYR A 101 -9.04 3.54 -3.99
CA TYR A 101 -8.21 2.34 -4.08
C TYR A 101 -7.19 2.28 -2.94
N ASP A 102 -6.82 1.06 -2.56
CA ASP A 102 -5.80 0.77 -1.55
C ASP A 102 -5.09 -0.57 -1.78
N PHE A 103 -3.79 -0.58 -1.52
CA PHE A 103 -2.95 -1.78 -1.60
C PHE A 103 -1.99 -1.84 -0.42
N ASP A 104 -1.94 -2.99 0.25
CA ASP A 104 -0.90 -3.28 1.23
C ASP A 104 0.34 -3.83 0.52
N LEU A 105 1.43 -3.04 0.53
CA LEU A 105 2.65 -3.30 -0.22
C LEU A 105 3.85 -3.41 0.74
N ALA A 106 4.77 -4.34 0.47
CA ALA A 106 5.96 -4.51 1.30
C ALA A 106 6.86 -3.26 1.24
N GLN A 107 7.32 -2.80 2.39
CA GLN A 107 8.16 -1.62 2.54
C GLN A 107 9.51 -1.83 1.85
N GLY A 108 10.01 -0.78 1.20
CA GLY A 108 11.29 -0.81 0.51
C GLY A 108 11.26 -1.51 -0.87
N GLY A 109 10.09 -1.96 -1.33
CA GLY A 109 9.89 -2.40 -2.71
C GLY A 109 9.67 -1.25 -3.69
N ASP A 110 10.00 -1.48 -4.95
CA ASP A 110 9.66 -0.59 -6.06
C ASP A 110 8.33 -1.03 -6.67
N TYR A 111 7.36 -0.10 -6.71
CA TYR A 111 6.01 -0.36 -7.21
C TYR A 111 5.60 0.68 -8.25
N SER A 112 5.01 0.21 -9.35
CA SER A 112 4.33 1.03 -10.34
C SER A 112 2.83 0.84 -10.19
N VAL A 113 2.10 1.91 -9.88
CA VAL A 113 0.64 1.94 -9.78
C VAL A 113 0.09 2.55 -11.06
N THR A 114 -0.68 1.78 -11.82
CA THR A 114 -1.16 2.15 -13.16
C THR A 114 -2.68 2.05 -13.21
N PRO A 115 -3.41 3.17 -13.16
CA PRO A 115 -4.85 3.18 -13.39
C PRO A 115 -5.17 3.04 -14.89
N MET A 116 -6.24 2.32 -15.22
CA MET A 116 -6.75 2.13 -16.56
C MET A 116 -8.29 2.12 -16.54
N LEU A 117 -8.88 2.96 -17.38
CA LEU A 117 -10.31 2.96 -17.69
C LEU A 117 -10.44 3.15 -19.20
N ASP A 118 -11.10 2.21 -19.87
CA ASP A 118 -11.32 2.23 -21.32
C ASP A 118 -12.83 2.11 -21.56
N GLU A 119 -13.46 3.25 -21.78
CA GLU A 119 -14.89 3.37 -22.05
C GLU A 119 -15.16 3.78 -23.49
N ASP A 120 -16.41 3.62 -23.92
CA ASP A 120 -16.83 4.04 -25.26
C ASP A 120 -16.65 5.54 -25.45
N ALA A 121 -16.14 5.93 -26.62
CA ALA A 121 -15.81 7.31 -26.93
C ALA A 121 -17.02 8.25 -26.94
N ASP A 122 -18.24 7.72 -27.08
CA ASP A 122 -19.48 8.50 -27.04
C ASP A 122 -20.02 8.70 -25.60
N ASN A 123 -19.36 8.17 -24.57
CA ASN A 123 -19.79 8.35 -23.19
C ASN A 123 -19.79 9.84 -22.80
N GLY A 124 -20.98 10.39 -22.57
CA GLY A 124 -21.18 11.78 -22.18
C GLY A 124 -20.94 12.81 -23.29
N VAL A 125 -20.58 12.40 -24.52
CA VAL A 125 -20.28 13.31 -25.63
C VAL A 125 -21.57 13.76 -26.32
N THR A 126 -21.76 15.07 -26.42
CA THR A 126 -22.97 15.69 -26.95
C THR A 126 -22.65 16.80 -27.96
N THR A 127 -23.67 17.25 -28.68
CA THR A 127 -23.53 18.44 -29.54
C THR A 127 -23.25 19.73 -28.76
N TYR A 128 -23.44 19.75 -27.45
CA TYR A 128 -23.10 20.90 -26.61
C TYR A 128 -21.58 21.08 -26.51
N ASP A 129 -20.81 20.00 -26.49
CA ASP A 129 -19.34 20.04 -26.47
C ASP A 129 -18.78 20.75 -27.70
N LEU A 130 -19.37 20.52 -28.88
CA LEU A 130 -19.02 21.24 -30.11
C LEU A 130 -19.28 22.75 -30.00
N VAL A 131 -20.32 23.17 -29.27
CA VAL A 131 -20.60 24.59 -29.04
C VAL A 131 -19.54 25.20 -28.12
N LEU A 132 -19.16 24.51 -27.04
CA LEU A 132 -18.12 24.96 -26.11
C LEU A 132 -16.76 25.07 -26.82
N ILE A 133 -16.36 24.06 -27.59
CA ILE A 133 -15.10 24.07 -28.35
C ILE A 133 -15.10 25.20 -29.39
N THR A 134 -16.22 25.42 -30.09
CA THR A 134 -16.34 26.54 -31.05
C THR A 134 -16.14 27.90 -30.36
N ARG A 135 -16.72 28.10 -29.17
CA ARG A 135 -16.56 29.34 -28.39
C ARG A 135 -15.12 29.54 -27.93
N HIS A 136 -14.43 28.45 -27.56
CA HIS A 136 -13.02 28.47 -27.19
C HIS A 136 -12.13 28.87 -28.38
N ILE A 137 -12.32 28.25 -29.54
CA ILE A 137 -11.57 28.58 -30.77
C ILE A 137 -11.78 30.05 -31.18
N LEU A 138 -13.00 30.58 -31.03
CA LEU A 138 -13.33 31.97 -31.35
C LEU A 138 -12.89 32.97 -30.27
N GLY A 139 -12.36 32.51 -29.13
CA GLY A 139 -11.96 33.36 -28.01
C GLY A 139 -13.14 34.06 -27.31
N VAL A 140 -14.36 33.55 -27.49
CA VAL A 140 -15.58 34.10 -26.87
C VAL A 140 -15.72 33.60 -25.44
N ASP A 141 -15.37 32.34 -25.20
CA ASP A 141 -15.48 31.66 -23.91
C ASP A 141 -14.46 30.54 -23.90
N LEU A 142 -13.48 30.62 -23.00
CA LEU A 142 -12.34 29.71 -23.01
C LEU A 142 -12.62 28.56 -22.04
N LEU A 143 -12.33 27.32 -22.47
CA LEU A 143 -12.12 26.19 -21.57
C LEU A 143 -11.05 26.56 -20.53
N ASP A 144 -11.37 26.38 -19.26
CA ASP A 144 -10.60 26.87 -18.11
C ASP A 144 -9.90 25.75 -17.33
N SER A 145 -10.18 24.49 -17.68
CA SER A 145 -9.60 23.31 -17.08
C SER A 145 -8.67 22.55 -18.03
N PRO A 146 -7.50 22.07 -17.54
CA PRO A 146 -6.65 21.16 -18.30
C PRO A 146 -7.38 19.91 -18.81
N TYR A 147 -8.34 19.38 -18.04
CA TYR A 147 -9.11 18.19 -18.44
C TYR A 147 -9.97 18.47 -19.68
N GLN A 148 -10.63 19.63 -19.71
CA GLN A 148 -11.44 20.06 -20.85
C GLN A 148 -10.58 20.29 -22.11
N ILE A 149 -9.39 20.89 -21.95
CA ILE A 149 -8.47 21.13 -23.09
C ILE A 149 -7.98 19.80 -23.68
N ILE A 150 -7.64 18.83 -22.82
CA ILE A 150 -7.22 17.48 -23.26
C ILE A 150 -8.38 16.76 -23.95
N ALA A 151 -9.60 16.84 -23.39
CA ALA A 151 -10.79 16.24 -24.01
C ALA A 151 -11.16 16.89 -25.35
N ALA A 152 -10.91 18.20 -25.51
CA ALA A 152 -11.20 18.95 -26.73
C ALA A 152 -10.20 18.68 -27.87
N ASP A 153 -8.98 18.22 -27.59
CA ASP A 153 -7.96 17.82 -28.58
C ASP A 153 -8.15 16.35 -29.00
N ALA A 154 -9.29 16.06 -29.62
CA ALA A 154 -9.69 14.69 -29.96
C ALA A 154 -8.71 13.98 -30.92
N ASN A 155 -7.99 14.74 -31.77
CA ASN A 155 -7.01 14.16 -32.68
C ASN A 155 -5.57 14.10 -32.13
N LYS A 156 -5.37 14.52 -30.86
CA LYS A 156 -4.08 14.50 -30.15
C LYS A 156 -3.00 15.34 -30.83
N SER A 157 -3.38 16.48 -31.43
CA SER A 157 -2.45 17.40 -32.09
C SER A 157 -1.71 18.31 -31.12
N ASN A 158 -2.10 18.33 -29.84
CA ASN A 158 -1.75 19.30 -28.81
C ASN A 158 -2.32 20.71 -29.07
N THR A 159 -3.34 20.84 -29.93
CA THR A 159 -4.00 22.11 -30.22
C THR A 159 -5.50 21.92 -30.41
N VAL A 160 -6.32 22.75 -29.74
CA VAL A 160 -7.77 22.71 -29.92
C VAL A 160 -8.16 23.50 -31.17
N SER A 161 -8.71 22.80 -32.17
CA SER A 161 -8.98 23.37 -33.49
C SER A 161 -10.29 22.88 -34.09
N THR A 162 -10.63 23.40 -35.28
CA THR A 162 -11.81 22.94 -36.02
C THR A 162 -11.68 21.50 -36.52
N LEU A 163 -10.47 20.92 -36.54
CA LEU A 163 -10.26 19.53 -36.93
C LEU A 163 -10.78 18.57 -35.86
N ASP A 164 -10.59 18.90 -34.58
CA ASP A 164 -11.07 18.10 -33.45
C ASP A 164 -12.60 18.00 -33.44
N MET A 165 -13.27 19.09 -33.81
CA MET A 165 -14.72 19.10 -33.98
C MET A 165 -15.23 18.10 -35.03
N VAL A 166 -14.42 17.77 -36.06
CA VAL A 166 -14.80 16.77 -37.06
C VAL A 166 -14.81 15.38 -36.44
N ASP A 167 -13.81 15.06 -35.62
CA ASP A 167 -13.68 13.75 -34.98
C ASP A 167 -14.68 13.58 -33.85
N ILE A 168 -14.92 14.61 -33.04
CA ILE A 168 -16.00 14.59 -32.03
C ILE A 168 -17.37 14.45 -32.70
N ARG A 169 -17.60 15.11 -33.84
CA ARG A 169 -18.86 14.96 -34.59
C ARG A 169 -19.05 13.54 -35.12
N LYS A 170 -17.98 12.86 -35.56
CA LYS A 170 -18.01 11.46 -35.98
C LYS A 170 -18.44 10.54 -34.83
N VAL A 171 -17.87 10.76 -33.64
CA VAL A 171 -18.25 10.06 -32.40
C VAL A 171 -19.74 10.24 -32.09
N ILE A 172 -20.24 11.49 -32.08
CA ILE A 172 -21.66 11.79 -31.83
C ILE A 172 -22.59 11.09 -32.85
N LEU A 173 -22.14 10.96 -34.10
CA LEU A 173 -22.90 10.31 -35.17
C LEU A 173 -22.68 8.79 -35.22
N GLN A 174 -21.85 8.23 -34.35
CA GLN A 174 -21.45 6.82 -34.31
C GLN A 174 -20.95 6.31 -35.68
N ILE A 175 -20.19 7.15 -36.38
CA ILE A 175 -19.52 6.80 -37.64
C ILE A 175 -18.01 6.96 -37.46
N VAL A 176 -17.26 5.91 -37.72
CA VAL A 176 -15.79 5.88 -37.63
C VAL A 176 -15.15 6.14 -38.99
#